data_AF-A0A7S0AQR3-F1
#
_entry.id   AF-A0A7S0AQR3-F1
#
_cell.length_a   1.000
_cell.length_b   1.000
_cell.length_c   1.000
_cell.angle_alpha   90.00
_cell.angle_beta   90.00
_cell.angle_gamma   90.00
#
_symmetry.space_group_name_H-M   'P 1'
#
loop_
_entity.id
_entity.type
_entity.pdbx_description
1 polymer ?
#
loop_
_entity_poly.entity_id
_entity_poly.type
_entity_poly.pdbx_seq_one_letter_code
_entity_poly.pdbx_strand_id
1 'polypeptide(L)'
;GCHLGTSTVDLHNAAFDQSNAIGGCLGVDIGSKIIDGAQKRYPGVPFEVADAWHTLQLARLRSLLPGSDKGGSVGYDVVYVDVGGLSGSDGLLDSLSLLNALGNALEPR
;
A
#
# COMPACT_ATOMS: atom_id res chain seq x y z
N GLY A 1 -3.88 -0.52 -7.12
CA GLY A 1 -2.44 -0.79 -7.30
C GLY A 1 -1.70 0.52 -7.39
N CYS A 2 -0.45 0.57 -6.96
CA CYS A 2 0.34 1.82 -7.01
C CYS A 2 0.83 2.17 -8.42
N HIS A 3 0.71 1.26 -9.39
CA HIS A 3 1.17 1.46 -10.77
C HIS A 3 2.61 2.01 -10.80
N LEU A 4 2.87 3.11 -11.51
CA LEU A 4 4.19 3.75 -11.60
C LEU A 4 4.65 4.43 -10.29
N GLY A 5 3.84 4.47 -9.23
CA GLY A 5 4.25 4.87 -7.88
C GLY A 5 4.20 6.37 -7.58
N THR A 6 3.64 7.21 -8.45
CA THR A 6 3.66 8.68 -8.26
C THR A 6 2.98 9.11 -6.96
N SER A 7 1.73 8.70 -6.72
CA SER A 7 1.01 9.02 -5.48
C SER A 7 1.68 8.43 -4.23
N THR A 8 2.29 7.25 -4.35
CA THR A 8 3.05 6.63 -3.25
C THR A 8 4.22 7.53 -2.85
N VAL A 9 4.98 8.04 -3.82
CA VAL A 9 6.12 8.94 -3.55
C VAL A 9 5.68 10.24 -2.92
N ASP A 10 4.60 10.84 -3.42
CA ASP A 10 4.08 12.09 -2.85
C ASP A 10 3.67 11.91 -1.38
N LEU A 11 2.95 10.83 -1.08
CA LEU A 11 2.56 10.48 0.29
C LEU A 11 3.76 10.13 1.16
N HIS A 12 4.73 9.40 0.61
CA HIS A 12 5.96 9.03 1.30
C HIS A 12 6.75 10.27 1.72
N ASN A 13 6.92 11.23 0.81
CA ASN A 13 7.62 12.47 1.07
C ASN A 13 6.86 13.37 2.05
N ALA A 14 5.53 13.42 1.95
CA ALA A 14 4.70 14.18 2.88
C ALA A 14 4.72 13.60 4.31
N ALA A 15 4.84 12.28 4.43
CA ALA A 15 4.97 11.56 5.69
C ALA A 15 6.43 11.47 6.19
N PHE A 16 7.38 12.12 5.50
CA PHE A 16 8.78 12.13 5.90
C PHE A 16 8.96 13.06 7.11
N ASP A 17 9.47 12.51 8.20
CA ASP A 17 9.88 13.25 9.39
C ASP A 17 11.39 13.08 9.55
N GLN A 18 12.13 14.13 9.92
CA GLN A 18 13.58 14.08 10.15
C GLN A 18 13.98 13.04 11.22
N SER A 19 13.03 12.63 12.06
CA SER A 19 13.21 11.53 13.02
C SER A 19 13.23 10.13 12.39
N ASN A 20 12.77 9.98 11.14
CA ASN A 20 12.69 8.71 10.42
C ASN A 20 13.48 8.77 9.09
N ALA A 21 14.30 7.74 8.82
CA ALA A 21 15.08 7.66 7.58
C ALA A 21 14.23 7.33 6.33
N ILE A 22 12.97 6.93 6.51
CA ILE A 22 12.05 6.45 5.49
C ILE A 22 10.69 7.13 5.76
N GLY A 23 10.00 7.59 4.72
CA GLY A 23 8.63 8.08 4.83
C GLY A 23 7.64 6.96 5.17
N GLY A 24 6.49 7.31 5.74
CA GLY A 24 5.50 6.35 6.25
C GLY A 24 4.63 5.63 5.20
N CYS A 25 4.99 5.61 3.92
CA CYS A 25 4.13 5.09 2.84
C CYS A 25 4.81 3.97 2.02
N LEU A 26 4.04 2.90 1.74
CA LEU A 26 4.39 1.72 0.94
C LEU A 26 3.47 1.63 -0.29
N GLY A 27 4.06 1.44 -1.46
CA GLY A 27 3.32 1.17 -2.70
C GLY A 27 3.19 -0.33 -2.97
N VAL A 28 2.00 -0.77 -3.41
CA VAL A 28 1.74 -2.19 -3.68
C VAL A 28 1.02 -2.37 -5.00
N ASP A 29 1.45 -3.36 -5.79
CA ASP A 29 0.82 -3.76 -7.05
C ASP A 29 1.00 -5.27 -7.28
N ILE A 30 0.08 -5.90 -8.02
CA ILE A 30 0.17 -7.34 -8.34
C ILE A 30 1.18 -7.61 -9.46
N GLY A 31 1.45 -6.62 -10.32
CA GLY A 31 2.36 -6.76 -11.45
C GLY A 31 3.82 -6.56 -11.05
N SER A 32 4.64 -7.61 -11.03
CA SER A 32 6.08 -7.52 -10.72
C SER A 32 6.83 -6.52 -11.63
N LYS A 33 6.53 -6.51 -12.93
CA LYS A 33 7.14 -5.55 -13.88
C LYS A 33 6.81 -4.09 -13.54
N ILE A 34 5.63 -3.83 -12.97
CA ILE A 34 5.19 -2.50 -12.55
C ILE A 34 6.02 -2.07 -11.35
N ILE A 35 6.14 -2.95 -10.34
CA ILE A 35 6.95 -2.72 -9.15
C ILE A 35 8.43 -2.52 -9.49
N ASP A 36 9.00 -3.36 -10.36
CA ASP A 36 10.38 -3.18 -10.84
C ASP A 36 10.59 -1.80 -11.49
N GLY A 37 9.59 -1.32 -12.24
CA GLY A 37 9.61 0.00 -12.85
C GLY A 37 9.55 1.13 -11.81
N ALA A 38 8.67 1.01 -10.81
CA ALA A 38 8.54 1.98 -9.73
C ALA A 38 9.81 2.06 -8.87
N GLN A 39 10.40 0.91 -8.50
CA GLN A 39 11.64 0.84 -7.73
C GLN A 39 12.83 1.46 -8.47
N LYS A 40 12.94 1.22 -9.78
CA LYS A 40 13.97 1.85 -10.63
C LYS A 40 13.78 3.36 -10.73
N ARG A 41 12.54 3.83 -10.79
CA ARG A 41 12.20 5.25 -10.96
C ARG A 41 12.38 6.03 -9.66
N TYR A 42 12.08 5.42 -8.52
CA TYR A 42 12.06 6.06 -7.21
C TYR A 42 12.87 5.25 -6.19
N PRO A 43 14.21 5.21 -6.35
CA PRO A 43 15.06 4.48 -5.42
C PRO A 43 14.94 5.10 -4.01
N GLY A 44 14.66 4.26 -3.01
CA GLY A 44 14.50 4.67 -1.61
C GLY A 44 13.06 4.74 -1.11
N VAL A 45 12.06 4.66 -1.99
CA VAL A 45 10.66 4.49 -1.61
C VAL A 45 10.30 3.00 -1.64
N PRO A 46 9.63 2.46 -0.60
CA PRO A 46 9.30 1.05 -0.56
C PRO A 46 8.14 0.74 -1.51
N PHE A 47 8.36 -0.27 -2.35
CA PHE A 47 7.39 -0.82 -3.27
C PHE A 47 7.46 -2.34 -3.24
N GLU A 48 6.32 -3.01 -3.18
CA GLU A 48 6.24 -4.47 -3.05
C GLU A 48 5.19 -5.09 -3.96
N VAL A 49 5.45 -6.33 -4.36
CA VAL A 49 4.49 -7.13 -5.11
C VAL A 49 3.53 -7.81 -4.13
N ALA A 50 2.26 -7.43 -4.15
CA ALA A 50 1.22 -8.17 -3.43
C ALA A 50 -0.16 -8.01 -4.06
N ASP A 51 -1.04 -8.94 -3.70
CA ASP A 51 -2.44 -8.94 -4.11
C ASP A 51 -3.27 -8.19 -3.07
N ALA A 52 -4.14 -7.29 -3.53
CA ALA A 52 -5.05 -6.54 -2.66
C ALA A 52 -6.05 -7.46 -1.92
N TRP A 53 -6.33 -8.66 -2.45
CA TRP A 53 -7.18 -9.66 -1.82
C TRP A 53 -6.46 -10.50 -0.75
N HIS A 54 -5.12 -10.51 -0.75
CA HIS A 54 -4.33 -11.24 0.25
C HIS A 54 -4.01 -10.36 1.47
N THR A 55 -5.04 -10.01 2.23
CA THR A 55 -4.95 -9.00 3.30
C THR A 55 -3.94 -9.33 4.40
N LEU A 56 -3.73 -10.61 4.75
CA LEU A 56 -2.68 -11.01 5.69
C LEU A 56 -1.27 -10.69 5.17
N GLN A 57 -1.04 -10.85 3.87
CA GLN A 57 0.23 -10.47 3.25
C GLN A 57 0.42 -8.96 3.37
N LEU A 58 -0.60 -8.17 3.03
CA LEU A 58 -0.56 -6.70 3.15
C LEU A 58 -0.27 -6.26 4.60
N ALA A 59 -0.90 -6.89 5.58
CA ALA A 59 -0.66 -6.61 6.99
C ALA A 59 0.80 -6.86 7.39
N ARG A 60 1.43 -7.92 6.86
CA ARG A 60 2.85 -8.24 7.12
C ARG A 60 3.81 -7.22 6.50
N LEU A 61 3.45 -6.61 5.38
CA LEU A 61 4.30 -5.60 4.73
C LEU A 61 4.44 -4.31 5.57
N ARG A 62 3.62 -4.12 6.60
CA ARG A 62 3.74 -3.00 7.54
C ARG A 62 5.10 -2.96 8.25
N SER A 63 5.77 -4.10 8.37
CA SER A 63 7.12 -4.21 8.95
C SER A 63 8.21 -3.50 8.12
N LEU A 64 7.93 -3.15 6.87
CA LEU A 64 8.84 -2.38 6.01
C LEU A 64 8.79 -0.88 6.31
N LEU A 65 7.79 -0.43 7.06
CA LEU A 65 7.56 0.99 7.36
C LEU A 65 8.03 1.32 8.79
N PRO A 66 8.54 2.54 9.03
CA PRO A 66 8.95 2.96 10.37
C PRO A 66 7.86 2.77 11.44
N GLY A 67 8.29 2.56 12.68
CA GLY A 67 7.40 2.43 13.82
C GLY A 67 6.68 1.08 13.94
N SER A 68 6.92 0.12 13.05
CA SER A 68 6.39 -1.25 13.14
C SER A 68 6.79 -1.99 14.41
N ASP A 69 7.98 -1.68 14.94
CA ASP A 69 8.61 -2.44 16.01
C ASP A 69 8.15 -1.99 17.41
N LYS A 70 7.34 -0.93 17.49
CA LYS A 70 6.85 -0.35 18.77
C LYS A 70 5.62 -1.08 19.34
N GLY A 71 5.42 -2.34 18.98
CA GLY A 71 4.62 -3.30 19.77
C GLY A 71 3.11 -3.03 19.88
N GLY A 72 2.47 -2.33 18.95
CA GLY A 72 1.07 -1.90 19.16
C GLY A 72 0.06 -2.13 18.04
N SER A 73 0.43 -2.11 16.76
CA SER A 73 -0.57 -2.17 15.68
C SER A 73 -0.02 -2.83 14.43
N VAL A 74 -0.74 -3.86 13.97
CA VAL A 74 -0.49 -4.55 12.68
C VAL A 74 -1.19 -3.82 11.52
N GLY A 75 -1.89 -2.71 11.82
CA GLY A 75 -2.68 -1.95 10.86
C GLY A 75 -1.97 -0.74 10.26
N TYR A 76 -2.66 -0.13 9.30
CA TYR A 76 -2.26 1.09 8.62
C TYR A 76 -3.18 2.23 9.05
N ASP A 77 -2.62 3.42 9.32
CA ASP A 77 -3.44 4.59 9.67
C ASP A 77 -4.38 4.99 8.53
N VAL A 78 -3.94 4.82 7.28
CA VAL A 78 -4.70 5.10 6.06
C VAL A 78 -4.33 4.09 4.99
N VAL A 79 -5.33 3.58 4.26
CA VAL A 79 -5.14 2.74 3.07
C VAL A 79 -5.72 3.48 1.86
N TYR A 80 -4.87 3.72 0.85
CA TYR A 80 -5.28 4.30 -0.43
C TYR A 80 -5.43 3.20 -1.47
N VAL A 81 -6.59 3.15 -2.12
CA VAL A 81 -6.87 2.14 -3.16
C VAL A 81 -7.12 2.85 -4.48
N ASP A 82 -6.10 2.83 -5.35
CA ASP A 82 -6.23 3.25 -6.75
C ASP A 82 -6.70 2.05 -7.58
N VAL A 83 -7.99 2.00 -7.94
CA VAL A 83 -8.59 0.92 -8.73
C VAL A 83 -8.87 1.41 -10.14
N GLY A 84 -8.13 0.86 -11.10
CA GLY A 84 -8.45 0.96 -12.52
C GLY A 84 -9.42 -0.14 -12.96
N GLY A 85 -10.18 0.08 -14.04
CA GLY A 85 -10.91 -0.99 -14.72
C GLY A 85 -12.27 -1.38 -14.13
N LEU A 86 -12.93 -0.47 -13.39
CA LEU A 86 -14.28 -0.67 -12.83
C LEU A 86 -15.41 -0.81 -13.87
N SER A 87 -15.09 -0.85 -15.16
CA SER A 87 -16.04 -0.84 -16.28
C SER A 87 -16.69 -2.19 -16.59
N GLY A 88 -16.47 -3.22 -15.76
CA GLY A 88 -17.17 -4.51 -15.85
C GLY A 88 -18.60 -4.45 -15.31
N SER A 89 -19.40 -5.50 -15.54
CA SER A 89 -20.79 -5.59 -15.05
C SER A 89 -20.89 -5.47 -13.52
N ASP A 90 -19.86 -5.90 -12.81
CA ASP A 90 -19.84 -6.03 -11.35
C ASP A 90 -18.73 -5.18 -10.69
N GLY A 91 -18.04 -4.32 -11.44
CA GLY A 91 -16.86 -3.59 -10.94
C GLY A 91 -17.13 -2.76 -9.68
N LEU A 92 -18.35 -2.24 -9.53
CA LEU A 92 -18.78 -1.55 -8.31
C LEU A 92 -18.85 -2.50 -7.11
N LEU A 93 -19.46 -3.68 -7.28
CA LEU A 93 -19.62 -4.68 -6.21
C LEU A 93 -18.26 -5.26 -5.81
N ASP A 94 -17.38 -5.52 -6.78
CA ASP A 94 -16.02 -5.98 -6.52
C ASP A 94 -15.22 -4.93 -5.73
N SER A 95 -15.36 -3.66 -6.10
CA SER A 95 -14.72 -2.55 -5.37
C SER A 95 -15.22 -2.44 -3.94
N LEU A 96 -16.53 -2.49 -3.73
CA LEU A 96 -17.13 -2.44 -2.39
C LEU A 96 -16.68 -3.64 -1.55
N SER A 97 -16.62 -4.83 -2.15
CA SER A 97 -16.15 -6.06 -1.49
C SER A 97 -14.68 -5.96 -1.11
N LEU A 98 -13.84 -5.43 -2.00
CA LEU A 98 -12.43 -5.20 -1.73
C LEU A 98 -12.22 -4.18 -0.60
N LEU A 99 -12.91 -3.03 -0.65
CA LEU A 99 -12.82 -2.01 0.39
C LEU A 99 -13.24 -2.56 1.76
N ASN A 100 -14.32 -3.35 1.80
CA ASN A 100 -14.77 -3.99 3.03
C ASN A 100 -13.73 -5.01 3.55
N ALA A 101 -13.13 -5.81 2.67
CA ALA A 101 -12.09 -6.77 3.06
C ALA A 101 -10.84 -6.05 3.62
N LEU A 102 -10.41 -4.97 2.97
CA LEU A 102 -9.26 -4.17 3.40
C LEU A 102 -9.52 -3.48 4.73
N GLY A 103 -10.67 -2.81 4.90
CA GLY A 103 -11.02 -2.13 6.15
C GLY A 103 -11.01 -3.07 7.35
N ASN A 104 -11.67 -4.23 7.23
CA ASN A 104 -11.73 -5.20 8.33
C ASN A 104 -10.37 -5.82 8.72
N ALA A 105 -9.43 -5.90 7.77
CA ALA A 105 -8.17 -6.60 7.95
C ALA A 105 -6.99 -5.68 8.28
N LEU A 106 -7.02 -4.43 7.81
CA LEU A 106 -5.87 -3.52 7.85
C LEU A 106 -6.08 -2.32 8.77
N GLU A 107 -7.28 -2.11 9.32
CA GLU A 107 -7.47 -1.07 10.33
C GLU A 107 -6.65 -1.36 11.61
N PRO A 108 -6.08 -0.32 12.24
CA PRO A 108 -5.43 -0.43 13.54
C PRO A 108 -6.43 -0.94 14.58
N ARG A 109 -6.00 -1.87 15.45
CA ARG A 109 -6.80 -2.41 16.57
C ARG A 109 -6.18 -2.10 17.91
#